data_AF-A0A849Z1T9-F1
#
_entry.id   AF-A0A849Z1T9-F1
#
_cell.length_a   1.000
_cell.length_b   1.000
_cell.length_c   1.000
_cell.angle_alpha   90.00
_cell.angle_beta   90.00
_cell.angle_gamma   90.00
#
_symmetry.space_group_name_H-M   'P 1'
#
loop_
_entity.id
_entity.type
_entity.pdbx_description
1 polymer ?
#
loop_
_entity_poly.entity_id
_entity_poly.type
_entity_poly.pdbx_seq_one_letter_code
_entity_poly.pdbx_strand_id
1 'polypeptide(L)'
;MIALTMVGWLRDESGVRVPLDPSGTVIGRSSSCTIVVDDPEVSRRHVLVLHADGATQVIPLGRRHPAVRGVTVQGPTWVQDGDELVVGRARFAFEIRVDSAMPAAKADAAPSAPAEAPLPTAVAFERVPNGALLRVTGASERTAFLPSKRADLVAALLHPTTGAAGEWIEDDVLCASVWGDEGGTRVQLNTLLHRTRASLTEAGLDGARLLERAPGGGAVRFLLAPNATVSTA
;
A
#
# COMPACT_ATOMS: atom_id res chain seq x y z
N MET A 1 -10.76 26.31 9.61
CA MET A 1 -9.50 25.77 9.06
C MET A 1 -9.87 25.03 7.79
N ILE A 2 -9.39 25.47 6.63
CA ILE A 2 -9.60 24.75 5.37
C ILE A 2 -8.66 23.55 5.40
N ALA A 3 -9.19 22.32 5.31
CA ALA A 3 -8.35 21.14 5.17
C ALA A 3 -7.64 21.22 3.80
N LEU A 4 -6.35 21.51 3.83
CA LEU A 4 -5.51 21.54 2.63
C LEU A 4 -5.36 20.08 2.17
N THR A 5 -6.05 19.72 1.08
CA THR A 5 -5.88 18.40 0.48
C THR A 5 -4.82 18.52 -0.60
N MET A 6 -3.76 17.73 -0.47
CA MET A 6 -2.78 17.58 -1.54
C MET A 6 -3.35 16.61 -2.57
N VAL A 7 -3.30 17.04 -3.83
CA VAL A 7 -3.78 16.29 -4.99
C VAL A 7 -2.61 16.10 -5.94
N GLY A 8 -2.51 14.89 -6.47
CA GLY A 8 -1.47 14.50 -7.40
C GLY A 8 -2.05 14.23 -8.78
N TRP A 9 -1.32 14.62 -9.80
CA TRP A 9 -1.57 14.24 -11.19
C TRP A 9 -0.29 13.69 -11.82
N LEU A 10 -0.46 12.81 -12.80
CA LEU A 10 0.56 12.52 -13.80
C LEU A 10 0.22 13.30 -15.07
N ARG A 11 1.15 14.14 -15.51
CA ARG A 11 1.05 14.84 -16.80
C ARG A 11 1.85 14.09 -17.85
N ASP A 12 1.23 13.74 -18.96
CA ASP A 12 1.94 13.14 -20.10
C ASP A 12 2.62 14.19 -21.01
N GLU A 13 3.34 13.73 -22.02
CA GLU A 13 4.05 14.60 -22.98
C GLU A 13 3.12 15.49 -23.82
N SER A 14 1.85 15.11 -23.98
CA SER A 14 0.83 15.92 -24.66
C SER A 14 0.25 17.02 -23.77
N GLY A 15 0.55 16.98 -22.47
CA GLY A 15 0.05 17.90 -21.46
C GLY A 15 -1.24 17.45 -20.78
N VAL A 16 -1.76 16.25 -21.11
CA VAL A 16 -2.95 15.68 -20.48
C VAL A 16 -2.59 15.26 -19.05
N ARG A 17 -3.48 15.59 -18.11
CA ARG A 17 -3.33 15.26 -16.69
C ARG A 17 -4.27 14.13 -16.30
N VAL A 18 -3.71 13.09 -15.71
CA VAL A 18 -4.47 11.99 -15.11
C VAL A 18 -4.35 12.09 -13.59
N PRO A 19 -5.48 12.16 -12.83
CA PRO A 19 -5.42 12.25 -11.37
C PRO A 19 -4.85 10.96 -10.76
N LEU A 20 -4.10 11.12 -9.67
CA LEU A 20 -3.60 10.01 -8.86
C LEU A 20 -4.64 9.58 -7.83
N ASP A 21 -4.93 8.29 -7.78
CA ASP A 21 -5.92 7.71 -6.90
C ASP A 21 -5.26 7.22 -5.60
N PRO A 22 -5.78 7.58 -4.41
CA PRO A 22 -5.30 7.04 -3.13
C PRO A 22 -5.42 5.52 -2.99
N SER A 23 -6.36 4.92 -3.70
CA SER A 23 -6.53 3.46 -3.79
C SER A 23 -5.56 2.81 -4.78
N GLY A 24 -4.89 3.63 -5.62
CA GLY A 24 -3.79 3.28 -6.48
C GLY A 24 -4.03 3.48 -7.97
N THR A 25 -3.16 4.24 -8.63
CA THR A 25 -3.15 4.43 -10.09
C THR A 25 -2.23 3.41 -10.75
N VAL A 26 -2.80 2.48 -11.53
CA VAL A 26 -2.01 1.45 -12.23
C VAL A 26 -1.71 1.90 -13.65
N ILE A 27 -0.43 1.82 -14.02
CA ILE A 27 0.05 2.09 -15.39
C ILE A 27 0.56 0.77 -15.99
N GLY A 28 0.15 0.48 -17.22
CA GLY A 28 0.57 -0.74 -17.91
C GLY A 28 -0.04 -0.86 -19.30
N ARG A 29 0.29 -1.93 -20.03
CA ARG A 29 -0.24 -2.16 -21.38
C ARG A 29 -1.65 -2.75 -21.42
N SER A 30 -2.15 -3.25 -20.29
CA SER A 30 -3.50 -3.81 -20.23
C SER A 30 -4.53 -2.70 -20.34
N SER A 31 -5.60 -2.91 -21.10
CA SER A 31 -6.73 -1.97 -21.16
C SER A 31 -7.46 -1.80 -19.82
N SER A 32 -7.21 -2.69 -18.85
CA SER A 32 -7.72 -2.60 -17.49
C SER A 32 -6.94 -1.64 -16.58
N CYS A 33 -5.84 -1.05 -17.06
CA CYS A 33 -5.05 -0.09 -16.29
C CYS A 33 -5.67 1.30 -16.32
N THR A 34 -5.46 2.09 -15.27
CA THR A 34 -5.89 3.49 -15.19
C THR A 34 -5.24 4.32 -16.29
N ILE A 35 -3.94 4.07 -16.54
CA ILE A 35 -3.19 4.67 -17.65
C ILE A 35 -2.68 3.52 -18.52
N VAL A 36 -3.16 3.50 -19.76
CA VAL A 36 -2.77 2.48 -20.74
C VAL A 36 -1.58 2.98 -21.56
N VAL A 37 -0.49 2.23 -21.52
CA VAL A 37 0.70 2.48 -22.35
C VAL A 37 0.82 1.35 -23.36
N ASP A 38 0.50 1.64 -24.63
CA ASP A 38 0.59 0.67 -25.72
C ASP A 38 2.04 0.49 -26.17
N ASP A 39 2.78 -0.29 -25.39
CA ASP A 39 4.16 -0.64 -25.66
C ASP A 39 4.37 -2.14 -25.34
N PRO A 40 4.87 -2.96 -26.28
CA PRO A 40 5.09 -4.39 -26.05
C PRO A 40 6.12 -4.65 -24.94
N GLU A 41 7.00 -3.68 -24.66
CA GLU A 41 7.96 -3.76 -23.56
C GLU A 41 7.34 -3.48 -22.19
N VAL A 42 6.19 -2.80 -22.16
CA VAL A 42 5.46 -2.52 -20.93
C VAL A 42 4.70 -3.78 -20.48
N SER A 43 4.66 -3.99 -19.16
CA SER A 43 3.99 -5.15 -18.57
C SER A 43 2.50 -4.87 -18.51
N ARG A 44 1.65 -5.92 -18.50
CA ARG A 44 0.19 -5.75 -18.43
C ARG A 44 -0.21 -4.82 -17.29
N ARG A 45 0.37 -5.02 -16.10
CA ARG A 45 0.44 -4.08 -14.98
C ARG A 45 1.93 -3.83 -14.74
N HIS A 46 2.41 -2.62 -15.00
CA HIS A 46 3.84 -2.34 -15.01
C HIS A 46 4.29 -1.58 -13.77
N VAL A 47 3.54 -0.56 -13.38
CA VAL A 47 3.84 0.24 -12.19
C VAL A 47 2.54 0.64 -11.52
N LEU A 48 2.58 0.69 -10.19
CA LEU A 48 1.54 1.27 -9.35
C LEU A 48 2.07 2.58 -8.77
N VAL A 49 1.26 3.62 -8.84
CA VAL A 49 1.49 4.87 -8.14
C VAL A 49 0.47 4.98 -7.01
N LEU A 50 0.96 5.14 -5.79
CA LEU A 50 0.14 5.42 -4.61
C LEU A 50 0.32 6.88 -4.22
N HIS A 51 -0.78 7.62 -4.09
CA HIS A 51 -0.76 9.00 -3.62
C HIS A 51 -1.70 9.15 -2.43
N ALA A 52 -1.15 9.32 -1.22
CA ALA A 52 -1.93 9.50 -0.01
C ALA A 52 -1.29 10.56 0.88
N ASP A 53 -2.11 11.43 1.46
CA ASP A 53 -1.70 12.46 2.43
C ASP A 53 -0.52 13.32 1.95
N GLY A 54 -0.48 13.62 0.65
CA GLY A 54 0.57 14.42 0.00
C GLY A 54 1.87 13.68 -0.31
N ALA A 55 1.99 12.41 0.07
CA ALA A 55 3.12 11.57 -0.24
C ALA A 55 2.82 10.69 -1.46
N THR A 56 3.77 10.59 -2.39
CA THR A 56 3.63 9.78 -3.61
C THR A 56 4.72 8.73 -3.70
N GLN A 57 4.32 7.48 -3.95
CA GLN A 57 5.22 6.35 -4.07
C GLN A 57 4.98 5.61 -5.38
N VAL A 58 6.08 5.25 -6.04
CA VAL A 58 6.11 4.45 -7.27
C VAL A 58 6.56 3.03 -6.93
N ILE A 59 5.76 2.04 -7.31
CA ILE A 59 5.99 0.63 -7.01
C ILE A 59 6.05 -0.17 -8.32
N PRO A 60 7.19 -0.80 -8.65
CA PRO A 60 7.29 -1.66 -9.82
C PRO A 60 6.46 -2.94 -9.61
N LEU A 61 5.59 -3.25 -10.58
CA LEU A 61 4.77 -4.47 -10.58
C LEU A 61 5.19 -5.46 -11.67
N GLY A 62 5.84 -4.97 -12.72
CA GLY A 62 6.25 -5.73 -13.89
C GLY A 62 7.63 -6.39 -13.77
N ARG A 63 7.97 -7.22 -14.75
CA ARG A 63 9.33 -7.78 -14.88
C ARG A 63 10.35 -6.73 -15.31
N ARG A 64 9.94 -5.83 -16.20
CA ARG A 64 10.68 -4.62 -16.54
C ARG A 64 10.27 -3.53 -15.56
N HIS A 65 11.25 -2.75 -15.14
CA HIS A 65 11.08 -1.74 -14.12
C HIS A 65 10.97 -0.35 -14.76
N PRO A 66 10.16 0.54 -14.18
CA PRO A 66 10.12 1.93 -14.59
C PRO A 66 11.40 2.65 -14.15
N ALA A 67 11.63 3.85 -14.67
CA ALA A 67 12.67 4.75 -14.18
C ALA A 67 12.06 6.01 -13.61
N VAL A 68 12.66 6.53 -12.53
CA VAL A 68 12.29 7.82 -11.93
C VAL A 68 13.53 8.68 -11.87
N ARG A 69 13.44 9.94 -12.32
CA ARG A 69 14.59 10.85 -12.43
C ARG A 69 15.77 10.21 -13.19
N GLY A 70 15.48 9.43 -14.23
CA GLY A 70 16.46 8.69 -15.04
C GLY A 70 17.08 7.46 -14.37
N VAL A 71 16.68 7.10 -13.15
CA VAL A 71 17.21 5.93 -12.41
C VAL A 71 16.17 4.82 -12.35
N THR A 72 16.56 3.60 -12.72
CA THR A 72 15.66 2.43 -12.68
C THR A 72 15.19 2.13 -11.25
N VAL A 73 13.88 2.07 -11.09
CA VAL A 73 13.20 1.81 -9.82
C VAL A 73 13.23 0.31 -9.50
N GLN A 74 14.08 -0.09 -8.56
CA GLN A 74 14.22 -1.51 -8.16
C GLN A 74 13.19 -1.97 -7.13
N GLY A 75 12.51 -1.02 -6.49
CA GLY A 75 11.50 -1.25 -5.47
C GLY A 75 10.73 0.04 -5.17
N PRO A 76 9.85 0.06 -4.16
CA PRO A 76 9.07 1.24 -3.81
C PRO A 76 9.96 2.48 -3.66
N THR A 77 9.64 3.53 -4.41
CA THR A 77 10.45 4.75 -4.47
C THR A 77 9.57 5.97 -4.31
N TRP A 78 9.94 6.85 -3.36
CA TRP A 78 9.25 8.12 -3.14
C TRP A 78 9.59 9.13 -4.23
N VAL A 79 8.58 9.89 -4.63
CA VAL A 79 8.68 10.91 -5.68
C VAL A 79 8.09 12.24 -5.21
N GLN A 80 8.56 13.32 -5.82
CA GLN A 80 8.18 14.70 -5.51
C GLN A 80 7.54 15.38 -6.71
N ASP A 81 6.98 16.57 -6.49
CA ASP A 81 6.50 17.43 -7.57
C ASP A 81 7.63 17.70 -8.58
N GLY A 82 7.31 17.59 -9.86
CA GLY A 82 8.25 17.77 -10.97
C GLY A 82 9.11 16.56 -11.32
N ASP A 83 9.09 15.48 -10.52
CA ASP A 83 9.81 14.26 -10.87
C ASP A 83 9.27 13.63 -12.16
N GLU A 84 10.17 13.10 -12.98
CA GLU A 84 9.82 12.37 -14.20
C GLU A 84 9.76 10.85 -13.92
N LEU A 85 8.66 10.23 -14.33
CA LEU A 85 8.45 8.78 -14.41
C LEU A 85 8.50 8.33 -15.87
N VAL A 86 9.33 7.32 -16.15
CA VAL A 86 9.44 6.69 -17.46
C VAL A 86 8.92 5.25 -17.40
N VAL A 87 7.99 4.91 -18.28
CA VAL A 87 7.37 3.58 -18.41
C VAL A 87 7.42 3.15 -19.87
N GLY A 88 8.33 2.24 -20.20
CA GLY A 88 8.62 1.93 -21.61
C GLY A 88 9.11 3.18 -22.33
N ARG A 89 8.41 3.58 -23.40
CA ARG A 89 8.67 4.84 -24.11
C ARG A 89 7.89 6.04 -23.57
N ALA A 90 6.87 5.82 -22.74
CA ALA A 90 6.04 6.90 -22.22
C ALA A 90 6.75 7.63 -21.07
N ARG A 91 6.62 8.96 -21.06
CA ARG A 91 7.14 9.83 -20.01
C ARG A 91 6.01 10.60 -19.34
N PHE A 92 6.07 10.68 -18.02
CA PHE A 92 5.11 11.39 -17.21
C PHE A 92 5.83 12.28 -16.21
N ALA A 93 5.31 13.48 -15.97
CA ALA A 93 5.74 14.35 -14.89
C ALA A 93 4.74 14.27 -13.73
N PHE A 94 5.25 14.11 -12.51
CA PHE A 94 4.42 14.27 -11.31
C PHE A 94 4.10 15.75 -11.11
N GLU A 95 2.80 16.05 -10.93
CA GLU A 95 2.33 17.36 -10.50
C GLU A 95 1.59 17.18 -9.18
N ILE A 96 2.23 17.55 -8.08
CA ILE A 96 1.70 17.41 -6.72
C ILE A 96 1.47 18.81 -6.17
N ARG A 97 0.20 19.21 -6.06
CA ARG A 97 -0.18 20.55 -5.63
C ARG A 97 -1.13 20.50 -4.45
N VAL A 98 -1.11 21.59 -3.68
CA VAL A 98 -2.16 21.89 -2.73
C VAL A 98 -3.35 22.42 -3.52
N ASP A 99 -4.47 21.69 -3.54
CA ASP A 99 -5.66 22.28 -4.16
C ASP A 99 -6.17 23.40 -3.28
N SER A 100 -6.16 24.62 -3.80
CA SER A 100 -6.81 25.77 -3.17
C SER A 100 -8.23 25.97 -3.72
N ALA A 101 -8.67 25.16 -4.67
CA ALA A 101 -9.88 25.37 -5.44
C ALA A 101 -10.76 24.11 -5.56
N MET A 102 -11.41 23.73 -4.45
CA MET A 102 -12.76 23.16 -4.55
C MET A 102 -13.59 23.44 -3.30
N PRO A 103 -14.87 23.88 -3.43
CA PRO A 103 -15.82 23.84 -2.34
C PRO A 103 -16.10 22.38 -2.00
N ALA A 104 -16.08 22.08 -0.71
CA ALA A 104 -16.29 20.76 -0.14
C ALA A 104 -17.54 20.06 -0.71
N ALA A 105 -17.34 19.10 -1.61
CA ALA A 105 -18.32 18.05 -1.84
C ALA A 105 -17.95 16.88 -0.92
N LYS A 106 -18.59 16.90 0.26
CA LYS A 106 -18.53 15.90 1.35
C LYS A 106 -17.20 15.77 2.09
N ALA A 107 -16.80 16.88 2.71
CA ALA A 107 -16.01 16.85 3.93
C ALA A 107 -16.95 16.90 5.15
N ASP A 108 -17.45 15.75 5.58
CA ASP A 108 -17.52 15.44 7.02
C ASP A 108 -16.40 14.41 7.20
N ALA A 109 -15.34 14.60 7.98
CA ALA A 109 -15.26 15.27 9.26
C ALA A 109 -13.90 15.97 9.45
N ALA A 110 -13.90 17.00 10.29
CA ALA A 110 -12.72 17.66 10.82
C ALA A 110 -11.75 16.64 11.48
N PRO A 111 -10.44 16.96 11.58
CA PRO A 111 -9.53 16.21 12.43
C PRO A 111 -9.88 16.47 13.91
N SER A 112 -10.83 15.70 14.42
CA SER A 112 -11.02 15.47 15.85
C SER A 112 -9.91 14.53 16.33
N ALA A 113 -9.40 14.77 17.53
CA ALA A 113 -8.60 13.82 18.31
C ALA A 113 -9.19 12.40 18.26
N PRO A 114 -8.36 11.33 18.41
CA PRO A 114 -8.64 9.99 17.87
C PRO A 114 -9.83 9.33 18.54
N ALA A 115 -11.03 9.57 18.00
CA ALA A 115 -12.14 8.65 18.10
C ALA A 115 -11.83 7.50 17.15
N GLU A 116 -11.81 6.28 17.67
CA GLU A 116 -11.49 5.05 16.93
C GLU A 116 -12.05 5.05 15.52
N ALA A 117 -11.17 5.20 14.51
CA ALA A 117 -11.55 4.94 13.13
C ALA A 117 -12.20 3.53 13.06
N PRO A 118 -13.29 3.31 12.34
CA PRO A 118 -13.91 1.99 12.28
C PRO A 118 -12.90 0.95 11.77
N LEU A 119 -12.92 -0.24 12.38
CA LEU A 119 -12.04 -1.34 11.99
C LEU A 119 -12.26 -1.72 10.51
N PRO A 120 -11.24 -2.29 9.84
CA PRO A 120 -11.40 -2.73 8.45
C PRO A 120 -12.50 -3.77 8.31
N THR A 121 -13.41 -3.54 7.37
CA THR A 121 -14.51 -4.45 7.03
C THR A 121 -14.15 -5.34 5.84
N ALA A 122 -13.14 -4.96 5.05
CA ALA A 122 -12.58 -5.82 4.02
C ALA A 122 -11.08 -5.61 3.87
N VAL A 123 -10.38 -6.70 3.55
CA VAL A 123 -8.96 -6.67 3.21
C VAL A 123 -8.73 -7.53 1.98
N ALA A 124 -8.10 -6.95 0.96
CA ALA A 124 -7.65 -7.68 -0.22
C ALA A 124 -6.12 -7.72 -0.25
N PHE A 125 -5.57 -8.93 -0.40
CA PHE A 125 -4.14 -9.19 -0.41
C PHE A 125 -3.73 -9.74 -1.78
N GLU A 126 -2.91 -8.99 -2.50
CA GLU A 126 -2.41 -9.36 -3.82
C GLU A 126 -0.90 -9.58 -3.77
N ARG A 127 -0.43 -10.78 -4.16
CA ARG A 127 1.02 -11.03 -4.28
C ARG A 127 1.56 -10.36 -5.54
N VAL A 128 2.67 -9.63 -5.38
CA VAL A 128 3.36 -8.95 -6.48
C VAL A 128 4.87 -9.22 -6.39
N PRO A 129 5.65 -8.96 -7.45
CA PRO A 129 7.10 -9.06 -7.35
C PRO A 129 7.63 -8.25 -6.16
N ASN A 130 8.53 -8.85 -5.37
CA ASN A 130 9.18 -8.25 -4.21
C ASN A 130 8.26 -7.88 -3.03
N GLY A 131 7.02 -8.38 -2.96
CA GLY A 131 6.12 -8.10 -1.83
C GLY A 131 4.66 -8.47 -2.04
N ALA A 132 3.77 -7.66 -1.47
CA ALA A 132 2.34 -7.73 -1.67
C ALA A 132 1.71 -6.33 -1.61
N LEU A 133 0.57 -6.17 -2.26
CA LEU A 133 -0.33 -5.04 -2.06
C LEU A 133 -1.42 -5.46 -1.08
N LEU A 134 -1.58 -4.69 -0.02
CA LEU A 134 -2.63 -4.83 0.96
C LEU A 134 -3.61 -3.67 0.79
N ARG A 135 -4.77 -3.96 0.20
CA ARG A 135 -5.89 -3.02 0.15
C ARG A 135 -6.75 -3.22 1.39
N VAL A 136 -6.94 -2.15 2.15
CA VAL A 136 -7.70 -2.14 3.40
C VAL A 136 -8.89 -1.20 3.21
N THR A 137 -10.09 -1.73 3.42
CA THR A 137 -11.35 -1.01 3.29
C THR A 137 -12.00 -0.90 4.66
N GLY A 138 -12.26 0.33 5.10
CA GLY A 138 -12.96 0.67 6.35
C GLY A 138 -13.75 1.97 6.17
N ALA A 139 -13.47 2.99 6.99
CA ALA A 139 -14.01 4.34 6.74
C ALA A 139 -13.56 4.92 5.39
N SER A 140 -12.33 4.58 5.00
CA SER A 140 -11.73 4.94 3.71
C SER A 140 -11.04 3.72 3.14
N GLU A 141 -10.85 3.70 1.83
CA GLU A 141 -9.99 2.72 1.18
C GLU A 141 -8.55 3.24 1.12
N ARG A 142 -7.60 2.37 1.46
CA ARG A 142 -6.15 2.62 1.38
C ARG A 142 -5.44 1.38 0.88
N THR A 143 -4.36 1.59 0.14
CA THR A 143 -3.50 0.51 -0.33
C THR A 143 -2.10 0.70 0.23
N ALA A 144 -1.56 -0.33 0.89
CA ALA A 144 -0.20 -0.37 1.38
C ALA A 144 0.64 -1.38 0.59
N PHE A 145 1.87 -1.04 0.24
CA PHE A 145 2.83 -2.02 -0.23
C PHE A 145 3.59 -2.63 0.94
N LEU A 146 3.69 -3.96 0.96
CA LEU A 146 4.38 -4.74 1.97
C LEU A 146 5.58 -5.46 1.34
N PRO A 147 6.80 -4.96 1.56
CA PRO A 147 8.01 -5.60 1.01
C PRO A 147 8.32 -6.97 1.62
N SER A 148 8.63 -7.95 0.77
CA SER A 148 9.18 -9.28 1.10
C SER A 148 8.58 -9.91 2.38
N LYS A 149 9.37 -10.06 3.45
CA LYS A 149 8.94 -10.70 4.71
C LYS A 149 7.75 -10.00 5.38
N ARG A 150 7.51 -8.71 5.13
CA ARG A 150 6.31 -8.02 5.65
C ARG A 150 5.03 -8.55 5.01
N ALA A 151 5.08 -8.86 3.72
CA ALA A 151 3.99 -9.53 3.04
C ALA A 151 3.78 -10.94 3.59
N ASP A 152 4.86 -11.67 3.92
CA ASP A 152 4.76 -13.01 4.50
C ASP A 152 4.13 -12.99 5.89
N LEU A 153 4.51 -12.02 6.73
CA LEU A 153 3.87 -11.82 8.04
C LEU A 153 2.37 -11.54 7.89
N VAL A 154 2.00 -10.58 7.03
CA VAL A 154 0.59 -10.23 6.85
C VAL A 154 -0.19 -11.37 6.20
N ALA A 155 0.41 -12.12 5.26
CA ALA A 155 -0.21 -13.31 4.69
C ALA A 155 -0.50 -14.37 5.76
N ALA A 156 0.45 -14.63 6.67
CA ALA A 156 0.28 -15.58 7.76
C ALA A 156 -0.80 -15.13 8.77
N LEU A 157 -0.95 -13.81 8.98
CA LEU A 157 -1.99 -13.25 9.83
C LEU A 157 -3.39 -13.27 9.20
N LEU A 158 -3.49 -13.08 7.87
CA LEU A 158 -4.75 -13.05 7.14
C LEU A 158 -5.23 -14.44 6.69
N HIS A 159 -4.30 -15.39 6.53
CA HIS A 159 -4.57 -16.76 6.10
C HIS A 159 -3.81 -17.72 7.02
N PRO A 160 -4.17 -17.77 8.32
CA PRO A 160 -3.44 -18.59 9.26
C PRO A 160 -3.60 -20.08 8.97
N THR A 161 -2.56 -20.85 9.27
CA THR A 161 -2.61 -22.32 9.22
C THR A 161 -3.49 -22.92 10.32
N THR A 162 -3.70 -22.16 11.40
CA THR A 162 -4.54 -22.54 12.55
C THR A 162 -5.36 -21.33 13.01
N GLY A 163 -6.66 -21.51 13.25
CA GLY A 163 -7.58 -20.42 13.60
C GLY A 163 -8.12 -19.65 12.39
N ALA A 164 -8.62 -18.45 12.64
CA ALA A 164 -9.18 -17.55 11.62
C ALA A 164 -8.48 -16.19 11.58
N ALA A 165 -8.62 -15.48 10.46
CA ALA A 165 -8.16 -14.10 10.35
C ALA A 165 -8.78 -13.22 11.44
N GLY A 166 -7.95 -12.39 12.09
CA GLY A 166 -8.39 -11.57 13.23
C GLY A 166 -8.11 -12.19 14.61
N GLU A 167 -7.82 -13.48 14.68
CA GLU A 167 -7.47 -14.16 15.92
C GLU A 167 -5.98 -13.98 16.27
N TRP A 168 -5.64 -14.25 17.53
CA TRP A 168 -4.27 -14.26 18.01
C TRP A 168 -3.53 -15.49 17.45
N ILE A 169 -2.37 -15.26 16.85
CA ILE A 169 -1.50 -16.30 16.32
C ILE A 169 -0.18 -16.27 17.08
N GLU A 170 0.20 -17.42 17.61
CA GLU A 170 1.41 -17.60 18.42
C GLU A 170 2.69 -17.32 17.60
N ASP A 171 3.71 -16.80 18.29
CA ASP A 171 5.00 -16.40 17.75
C ASP A 171 5.66 -17.56 16.99
N ASP A 172 5.64 -18.76 17.55
CA ASP A 172 6.29 -19.93 16.94
C ASP A 172 5.61 -20.31 15.62
N VAL A 173 4.28 -20.19 15.54
CA VAL A 173 3.52 -20.45 14.31
C VAL A 173 3.81 -19.39 13.24
N LEU A 174 3.88 -18.13 13.64
CA LEU A 174 4.26 -17.04 12.73
C LEU A 174 5.71 -17.15 12.29
N CYS A 175 6.60 -17.51 13.20
CA CYS A 175 8.02 -17.69 12.90
C CYS A 175 8.22 -18.81 11.88
N ALA A 176 7.55 -19.96 12.07
CA ALA A 176 7.57 -21.05 11.10
C ALA A 176 6.98 -20.63 9.75
N SER A 177 5.87 -19.87 9.74
CA SER A 177 5.21 -19.44 8.50
C SER A 177 6.04 -18.42 7.69
N VAL A 178 6.75 -17.52 8.38
CA VAL A 178 7.49 -16.42 7.74
C VAL A 178 8.92 -16.81 7.37
N TRP A 179 9.62 -17.59 8.20
CA TRP A 179 11.02 -17.96 7.98
C TRP A 179 11.22 -19.43 7.58
N GLY A 180 10.18 -20.28 7.66
CA GLY A 180 10.30 -21.70 7.35
C GLY A 180 11.37 -22.38 8.21
N ASP A 181 12.18 -23.24 7.57
CA ASP A 181 13.21 -24.03 8.22
C ASP A 181 14.37 -23.20 8.83
N GLU A 182 14.54 -21.94 8.39
CA GLU A 182 15.55 -21.04 8.99
C GLU A 182 15.26 -20.73 10.47
N GLY A 183 13.98 -20.81 10.87
CA GLY A 183 13.52 -20.50 12.22
C GLY A 183 13.62 -19.02 12.57
N GLY A 184 12.48 -18.35 12.76
CA GLY A 184 12.44 -16.96 13.21
C GLY A 184 12.67 -16.83 14.72
N THR A 185 13.48 -15.86 15.14
CA THR A 185 13.59 -15.48 16.56
C THR A 185 12.54 -14.45 16.95
N ARG A 186 12.19 -14.39 18.25
CA ARG A 186 11.29 -13.35 18.80
C ARG A 186 11.77 -11.92 18.51
N VAL A 187 13.09 -11.69 18.48
CA VAL A 187 13.69 -10.38 18.14
C VAL A 187 13.46 -10.04 16.67
N GLN A 188 13.65 -11.00 15.76
CA GLN A 188 13.36 -10.81 14.33
C GLN A 188 11.86 -10.57 14.10
N LEU A 189 10.98 -11.30 14.79
CA LEU A 189 9.53 -11.09 14.70
C LEU A 189 9.12 -9.71 15.20
N ASN A 190 9.63 -9.25 16.34
CA ASN A 190 9.37 -7.91 16.84
C ASN A 190 9.85 -6.82 15.86
N THR A 191 11.02 -7.02 15.27
CA THR A 191 11.57 -6.09 14.26
C THR A 191 10.71 -6.06 13.01
N LEU A 192 10.26 -7.23 12.55
CA LEU A 192 9.39 -7.36 11.39
C LEU A 192 8.02 -6.72 11.65
N LEU A 193 7.45 -6.94 12.83
CA LEU A 193 6.20 -6.32 13.29
C LEU A 193 6.33 -4.79 13.26
N HIS A 194 7.38 -4.24 13.88
CA HIS A 194 7.63 -2.79 13.87
C HIS A 194 7.72 -2.23 12.45
N ARG A 195 8.49 -2.87 11.56
CA ARG A 195 8.64 -2.44 10.16
C ARG A 195 7.37 -2.60 9.34
N THR A 196 6.53 -3.58 9.66
CA THR A 196 5.24 -3.79 9.00
C THR A 196 4.25 -2.70 9.41
N ARG A 197 4.21 -2.35 10.69
CA ARG A 197 3.42 -1.21 11.19
C ARG A 197 3.83 0.09 10.48
N ALA A 198 5.14 0.34 10.36
CA ALA A 198 5.64 1.51 9.63
C ALA A 198 5.14 1.56 8.18
N SER A 199 5.18 0.44 7.43
CA SER A 199 4.64 0.40 6.06
C SER A 199 3.13 0.67 5.98
N LEU A 200 2.36 0.27 6.98
CA LEU A 200 0.93 0.62 7.05
C LEU A 200 0.74 2.10 7.37
N THR A 201 1.51 2.64 8.32
CA THR A 201 1.46 4.07 8.68
C THR A 201 1.85 4.98 7.52
N GLU A 202 2.87 4.60 6.74
CA GLU A 202 3.26 5.30 5.50
C GLU A 202 2.13 5.32 4.46
N ALA A 203 1.21 4.35 4.50
CA ALA A 203 0.03 4.29 3.63
C ALA A 203 -1.22 4.96 4.24
N GLY A 204 -1.07 5.71 5.34
CA GLY A 204 -2.16 6.39 6.02
C GLY A 204 -3.07 5.46 6.84
N LEU A 205 -2.60 4.25 7.18
CA LEU A 205 -3.31 3.30 8.05
C LEU A 205 -2.75 3.35 9.48
N ASP A 206 -3.60 3.08 10.48
CA ASP A 206 -3.13 2.92 11.87
C ASP A 206 -2.47 1.55 12.07
N GLY A 207 -1.20 1.45 11.64
CA GLY A 207 -0.45 0.20 11.70
C GLY A 207 -0.35 -0.39 13.10
N ALA A 208 -0.22 0.44 14.14
CA ALA A 208 -0.12 -0.01 15.53
C ALA A 208 -1.40 -0.68 16.02
N ARG A 209 -2.56 -0.15 15.60
CA ARG A 209 -3.87 -0.73 15.89
C ARG A 209 -4.21 -1.93 15.01
N LEU A 210 -3.81 -1.91 13.74
CA LEU A 210 -4.09 -3.01 12.81
C LEU A 210 -3.23 -4.25 13.07
N LEU A 211 -1.97 -4.09 13.47
CA LEU A 211 -1.15 -5.24 13.89
C LEU A 211 -0.90 -5.15 15.38
N GLU A 212 -1.59 -5.97 16.17
CA GLU A 212 -1.49 -5.96 17.62
C GLU A 212 -0.59 -7.07 18.14
N ARG A 213 -0.01 -6.83 19.32
CA ARG A 213 0.77 -7.79 20.08
C ARG A 213 -0.04 -8.16 21.33
N ALA A 214 -0.15 -9.45 21.63
CA ALA A 214 -0.89 -9.90 22.81
C ALA A 214 -0.30 -9.29 24.09
N PRO A 215 -1.14 -8.94 25.10
CA PRO A 215 -0.64 -8.52 26.41
C PRO A 215 0.24 -9.63 27.01
N GLY A 216 1.49 -9.30 27.38
CA GLY A 216 2.50 -10.29 27.81
C GLY A 216 3.36 -10.88 26.67
N GLY A 217 3.02 -10.57 25.41
CA GLY A 217 3.69 -11.10 24.23
C GLY A 217 3.22 -12.51 23.86
N GLY A 218 3.99 -13.22 23.03
CA GLY A 218 3.70 -14.59 22.65
C GLY A 218 2.82 -14.74 21.42
N ALA A 219 1.93 -13.77 21.13
CA ALA A 219 1.08 -13.82 19.94
C ALA A 219 0.90 -12.46 19.26
N VAL A 220 0.55 -12.49 17.98
CA VAL A 220 0.26 -11.32 17.13
C VAL A 220 -1.06 -11.56 16.40
N ARG A 221 -1.83 -10.50 16.14
CA ARG A 221 -3.01 -10.55 15.26
C ARG A 221 -3.06 -9.39 14.29
N PHE A 222 -3.77 -9.57 13.19
CA PHE A 222 -4.21 -8.47 12.34
C PHE A 222 -5.66 -8.13 12.69
N LEU A 223 -5.92 -6.98 13.28
CA LEU A 223 -7.23 -6.60 13.79
C LEU A 223 -8.19 -6.26 12.63
N LEU A 224 -9.36 -6.90 12.64
CA LEU A 224 -10.43 -6.74 11.65
C LEU A 224 -11.76 -6.49 12.34
N ALA A 225 -12.71 -5.87 11.63
CA ALA A 225 -14.08 -5.79 12.10
C ALA A 225 -14.72 -7.20 12.17
N PRO A 226 -15.75 -7.41 13.02
CA PRO A 226 -16.53 -8.64 12.99
C PRO A 226 -17.08 -8.91 11.58
N ASN A 227 -16.94 -10.14 11.10
CA ASN A 227 -17.35 -10.58 9.76
C ASN A 227 -16.63 -9.86 8.60
N ALA A 228 -15.43 -9.31 8.83
CA ALA A 228 -14.65 -8.72 7.76
C ALA A 228 -14.33 -9.75 6.67
N THR A 229 -14.38 -9.33 5.41
CA THR A 229 -14.04 -10.19 4.28
C THR A 229 -12.55 -10.12 3.98
N VAL A 230 -11.88 -11.27 3.93
CA VAL A 230 -10.49 -11.38 3.50
C VAL A 230 -10.47 -12.06 2.14
N SER A 231 -9.84 -11.43 1.14
CA SER A 231 -9.72 -11.97 -0.21
C SER A 231 -8.28 -11.95 -0.68
N THR A 232 -7.88 -12.97 -1.44
CA THR A 232 -6.59 -13.02 -2.14
C THR A 232 -6.79 -12.88 -3.64
N ALA A 233 -5.94 -12.08 -4.28
CA ALA A 233 -5.90 -11.91 -5.73
C ALA A 233 -4.57 -12.44 -6.31
#